data_AF-A0A9X3JK23-F1
#
_entry.id   AF-A0A9X3JK23-F1
#
_cell.length_a   1.000
_cell.length_b   1.000
_cell.length_c   1.000
_cell.angle_alpha   90.00
_cell.angle_beta   90.00
_cell.angle_gamma   90.00
#
_symmetry.space_group_name_H-M   'P 1'
#
loop_
_entity.id
_entity.type
_entity.pdbx_description
1 polymer ?
#
loop_
_entity_poly.entity_id
_entity_poly.type
_entity_poly.pdbx_seq_one_letter_code
_entity_poly.pdbx_strand_id
1 'polypeptide(L)'
;MADVSTPDRRLRTRRLRRHPALRAGDELTLGERAADRLRNGMGSWGFVFAALLFLAGWMIGNGTTGFDPYPFILLNLLLSCLAAMQGAILLIAAKRADQIAGDLAAHDFAADQDSEELITEVRALVRCIHRRVDAPDPEPEDFAPMAGLHR
;
A
#
# COMPACT_ATOMS: atom_id res chain seq x y z
N MET A 1 -2.23 13.96 -40.81
CA MET A 1 -1.47 14.39 -39.62
C MET A 1 -2.18 13.75 -38.44
N ALA A 2 -1.63 12.64 -37.91
CA ALA A 2 -2.34 11.77 -36.98
C ALA A 2 -2.45 12.41 -35.58
N ASP A 3 -3.66 12.36 -35.04
CA ASP A 3 -4.06 12.80 -33.71
C ASP A 3 -3.25 12.06 -32.64
N VAL A 4 -2.36 12.77 -31.95
CA VAL A 4 -1.63 12.27 -30.78
C VAL A 4 -2.62 12.24 -29.63
N SER A 5 -3.22 11.07 -29.42
CA SER A 5 -4.17 10.77 -28.38
C SER A 5 -3.74 11.33 -27.02
N THR A 6 -4.37 12.44 -26.61
CA THR A 6 -4.32 12.95 -25.24
C THR A 6 -4.81 11.85 -24.30
N PRO A 7 -4.01 11.35 -23.33
CA PRO A 7 -4.46 10.26 -22.46
C PRO A 7 -5.66 10.72 -21.62
N ASP A 8 -6.75 9.95 -21.69
CA ASP A 8 -8.02 10.22 -21.01
C ASP A 8 -7.83 10.25 -19.48
N ARG A 9 -7.84 11.46 -18.92
CA ARG A 9 -7.64 11.73 -17.49
C ARG A 9 -8.68 11.05 -16.59
N ARG A 10 -9.84 10.65 -17.15
CA ARG A 10 -10.94 9.99 -16.43
C ARG A 10 -10.67 8.51 -16.13
N LEU A 11 -9.86 7.83 -16.94
CA LEU A 11 -9.50 6.43 -16.70
C LEU A 11 -8.50 6.30 -15.54
N ARG A 12 -7.57 7.25 -15.43
CA ARG A 12 -6.56 7.30 -14.37
C ARG A 12 -7.17 7.46 -12.97
N THR A 13 -8.18 8.32 -12.83
CA THR A 13 -8.90 8.54 -11.56
C THR A 13 -9.77 7.35 -11.16
N ARG A 14 -10.35 6.62 -12.12
CA ARG A 14 -11.09 5.38 -11.85
C ARG A 14 -10.19 4.24 -11.37
N ARG A 15 -9.01 4.06 -11.98
CA ARG A 15 -8.02 3.06 -11.53
C ARG A 15 -7.50 3.38 -10.12
N LEU A 16 -7.17 4.65 -9.84
CA LEU A 16 -6.68 5.04 -8.51
C LEU A 16 -7.69 4.70 -7.41
N ARG A 17 -8.98 5.01 -7.61
CA ARG A 17 -10.06 4.71 -6.65
C ARG A 17 -10.27 3.21 -6.38
N ARG A 18 -9.83 2.32 -7.27
CA ARG A 18 -9.92 0.86 -7.08
C ARG A 18 -8.70 0.27 -6.38
N HIS A 19 -7.68 1.08 -6.10
CA HIS A 19 -6.46 0.61 -5.46
C HIS A 19 -6.78 0.07 -4.05
N PRO A 20 -6.35 -1.16 -3.69
CA PRO A 20 -6.66 -1.78 -2.40
C PRO A 20 -6.21 -0.89 -1.23
N ALA A 21 -5.10 -0.16 -1.37
CA ALA A 21 -4.61 0.81 -0.40
C ALA A 21 -5.62 1.93 -0.03
N LEU A 22 -6.53 2.31 -0.93
CA LEU A 22 -7.55 3.34 -0.66
C LEU A 22 -8.85 2.78 -0.07
N ARG A 23 -9.15 1.51 -0.33
CA ARG A 23 -10.32 0.81 0.26
C ARG A 23 -10.13 0.49 1.74
N ALA A 24 -8.89 0.46 2.22
CA ALA A 24 -8.57 0.26 3.63
C ALA A 24 -9.16 1.31 4.59
N GLY A 25 -9.69 2.44 4.08
CA GLY A 25 -10.30 3.48 4.91
C GLY A 25 -11.83 3.39 5.07
N ASP A 26 -12.53 2.77 4.12
CA ASP A 26 -14.00 2.85 4.03
C ASP A 26 -14.75 1.70 4.73
N GLU A 27 -14.03 0.64 5.12
CA GLU A 27 -14.59 -0.51 5.89
C GLU A 27 -13.99 -0.63 7.30
N LEU A 28 -13.58 0.48 7.91
CA LEU A 28 -13.11 0.45 9.29
C LEU A 28 -14.30 0.31 10.25
N THR A 29 -14.39 -0.85 10.90
CA THR A 29 -15.33 -1.05 12.01
C THR A 29 -15.04 -0.04 13.14
N LEU A 30 -16.07 0.32 13.93
CA LEU A 30 -15.91 1.27 15.04
C LEU A 30 -14.81 0.84 16.03
N GLY A 31 -14.61 -0.48 16.19
CA GLY A 31 -13.55 -1.07 17.00
C GLY A 31 -12.15 -0.81 16.46
N GLU A 32 -11.93 -0.92 15.15
CA GLU A 32 -10.64 -0.64 14.52
C GLU A 32 -10.28 0.85 14.60
N ARG A 33 -11.26 1.75 14.45
CA ARG A 33 -11.04 3.19 14.66
C ARG A 33 -10.66 3.53 16.10
N ALA A 34 -11.26 2.85 17.08
CA ALA A 34 -10.90 3.01 18.48
C ALA A 34 -9.49 2.47 18.76
N ALA A 35 -9.17 1.29 18.24
CA ALA A 35 -7.86 0.67 18.36
C ALA A 35 -6.75 1.52 17.71
N ASP A 36 -6.99 2.11 16.53
CA ASP A 36 -6.03 2.98 15.85
C ASP A 36 -5.78 4.28 16.62
N ARG A 37 -6.83 4.88 17.24
CA ARG A 37 -6.65 6.04 18.13
C ARG A 37 -5.88 5.67 19.40
N LEU A 38 -6.20 4.52 19.99
CA LEU A 38 -5.51 4.03 21.18
C LEU A 38 -4.03 3.74 20.87
N ARG A 39 -3.75 3.05 19.76
CA ARG A 39 -2.39 2.76 19.27
C ARG A 39 -1.59 4.05 19.06
N ASN A 40 -2.15 5.00 18.32
CA ASN A 40 -1.45 6.24 18.02
C ASN A 40 -1.26 7.12 19.27
N GLY A 41 -2.18 7.07 20.24
CA GLY A 41 -2.05 7.79 21.52
C GLY A 41 -1.07 7.14 22.50
N MET A 42 -1.06 5.81 22.58
CA MET A 42 -0.22 5.04 23.51
C MET A 42 1.26 5.02 23.10
N GLY A 43 1.57 5.35 21.84
CA GLY A 43 2.95 5.53 21.34
C GLY A 43 3.56 6.93 21.59
N SER A 44 2.83 7.86 22.18
CA SER A 44 3.34 9.21 22.46
C SER A 44 4.17 9.25 23.75
N TRP A 45 5.27 10.01 23.74
CA TRP A 45 6.08 10.28 24.93
C TRP A 45 5.27 10.86 26.10
N GLY A 46 4.21 11.64 25.82
CA GLY A 46 3.34 12.19 26.85
C GLY A 46 2.56 11.13 27.65
N PHE A 47 2.19 10.01 27.02
CA PHE A 47 1.48 8.91 27.67
C PHE A 47 2.37 8.21 28.70
N VAL A 48 3.67 8.03 28.38
CA VAL A 48 4.65 7.44 29.29
C VAL A 48 4.79 8.28 30.56
N PHE A 49 4.93 9.60 30.42
CA PHE A 49 5.00 10.49 31.58
C PHE A 49 3.70 10.50 32.40
N ALA A 50 2.53 10.49 31.75
CA ALA A 50 1.26 10.42 32.45
C ALA A 50 1.11 9.11 33.26
N ALA A 51 1.52 7.97 32.69
CA ALA A 51 1.51 6.69 33.39
C ALA A 51 2.47 6.66 34.58
N LEU A 52 3.67 7.24 34.44
CA LEU A 52 4.64 7.36 35.54
C LEU A 52 4.12 8.28 36.66
N LEU A 53 3.49 9.40 36.32
CA LEU A 53 2.88 10.31 37.29
C LEU A 53 1.70 9.67 38.01
N PHE A 54 0.85 8.95 37.28
CA PHE A 54 -0.25 8.18 37.87
C PHE A 54 0.29 7.11 38.85
N LEU A 55 1.33 6.37 38.45
CA LEU A 55 1.97 5.36 39.29
C LEU A 55 2.59 5.97 40.55
N ALA A 56 3.31 7.09 40.41
CA ALA A 56 3.88 7.82 41.54
C ALA A 56 2.78 8.34 42.48
N GLY A 57 1.72 8.94 41.94
CA GLY A 57 0.57 9.41 42.71
C GLY A 57 -0.15 8.28 43.45
N TRP A 58 -0.32 7.12 42.80
CA TRP A 58 -0.91 5.93 43.41
C TRP A 58 -0.07 5.40 44.58
N MET A 59 1.25 5.36 44.42
CA MET A 59 2.19 4.93 45.46
C MET A 59 2.14 5.84 46.69
N ILE A 60 2.05 7.16 46.48
CA ILE A 60 1.91 8.17 47.54
C ILE A 60 0.56 8.03 48.26
N GLY A 61 -0.54 7.91 47.49
CA GLY A 61 -1.89 7.76 48.06
C GLY A 61 -2.06 6.48 48.88
N ASN A 62 -1.54 5.35 48.36
CA ASN A 62 -1.62 4.06 49.04
C ASN A 62 -0.84 4.02 50.36
N GLY A 63 0.26 4.78 50.47
CA GLY A 63 1.03 4.92 51.71
C GLY A 63 0.24 5.51 52.90
N THR A 64 -0.90 6.17 52.64
CA THR A 64 -1.71 6.82 53.69
C THR A 64 -2.89 5.97 54.19
N THR A 65 -3.42 5.08 53.36
CA THR A 65 -4.65 4.32 53.65
C THR A 65 -4.44 2.81 53.73
N GLY A 66 -3.28 2.29 53.30
CA GLY A 66 -2.95 0.86 53.35
C GLY A 66 -3.84 -0.02 52.48
N PHE A 67 -4.43 0.57 51.43
CA PHE A 67 -5.45 -0.08 50.59
C PHE A 67 -4.88 -1.24 49.75
N ASP A 68 -3.59 -1.20 49.39
CA ASP A 68 -2.89 -2.28 48.68
C ASP A 68 -1.48 -2.50 49.30
N PRO A 69 -1.37 -3.32 50.37
CA PRO A 69 -0.09 -3.64 51.01
C PRO A 69 0.87 -4.36 50.07
N TYR A 70 2.18 -4.27 50.34
CA TYR A 70 3.20 -5.00 49.58
C TYR A 70 2.93 -6.51 49.61
N PRO A 71 2.85 -7.22 48.46
CA PRO A 71 3.24 -6.86 47.10
C PRO A 71 2.02 -6.45 46.24
N PHE A 72 1.82 -5.13 46.06
CA PHE A 72 0.72 -4.46 45.35
C PHE A 72 -0.07 -5.33 44.35
N ILE A 73 -1.07 -6.08 44.84
CA ILE A 73 -1.72 -7.16 44.07
C ILE A 73 -2.64 -6.58 43.00
N LEU A 74 -3.33 -5.48 43.33
CA LEU A 74 -4.28 -4.82 42.44
C LEU A 74 -3.56 -4.08 41.32
N LEU A 75 -2.47 -3.40 41.66
CA LEU A 75 -1.64 -2.70 40.69
C LEU A 75 -1.01 -3.67 39.69
N ASN A 76 -0.44 -4.78 40.17
CA ASN A 76 0.13 -5.81 39.32
C ASN A 76 -0.92 -6.46 38.41
N LEU A 77 -2.13 -6.69 38.92
CA LEU A 77 -3.23 -7.24 38.13
C LEU A 77 -3.67 -6.26 37.03
N LEU A 78 -3.84 -4.98 37.37
CA LEU A 78 -4.24 -3.94 36.42
C LEU A 78 -3.19 -3.75 35.34
N LEU A 79 -1.90 -3.68 35.70
CA LEU A 79 -0.80 -3.59 34.73
C LEU A 79 -0.74 -4.81 33.81
N SER A 80 -0.93 -6.01 34.36
CA SER A 80 -0.96 -7.25 33.56
C SER A 80 -2.13 -7.25 32.58
N CYS A 81 -3.31 -6.80 33.01
CA CYS A 81 -4.48 -6.66 32.15
C CYS A 81 -4.25 -5.62 31.03
N LEU A 82 -3.66 -4.46 31.36
CA LEU A 82 -3.26 -3.46 30.35
C LEU A 82 -2.28 -4.04 29.33
N ALA A 83 -1.27 -4.78 29.78
CA ALA A 83 -0.29 -5.42 28.88
C ALA A 83 -0.94 -6.48 27.97
N ALA A 84 -1.86 -7.30 28.51
CA ALA A 84 -2.60 -8.27 27.71
C ALA A 84 -3.49 -7.60 26.66
N MET A 85 -4.18 -6.51 27.03
CA MET A 85 -4.99 -5.71 26.12
C MET A 85 -4.13 -5.08 25.01
N GLN A 86 -2.95 -4.55 25.37
CA GLN A 86 -1.97 -4.03 24.42
C GLN A 86 -1.55 -5.10 23.39
N GLY A 87 -1.21 -6.31 23.85
CA GLY A 87 -0.85 -7.43 22.98
C GLY A 87 -1.98 -7.83 22.02
N ALA A 88 -3.23 -7.85 22.50
CA ALA A 88 -4.39 -8.16 21.66
C ALA A 88 -4.64 -7.09 20.58
N ILE A 89 -4.53 -5.80 20.94
CA ILE A 89 -4.66 -4.70 19.97
C ILE A 89 -3.55 -4.77 18.93
N LEU A 90 -2.31 -5.05 19.34
CA LEU A 90 -1.18 -5.21 18.44
C LEU A 90 -1.41 -6.37 17.46
N LEU A 91 -1.93 -7.51 17.95
CA LEU A 91 -2.22 -8.68 17.12
C LEU A 91 -3.32 -8.40 16.09
N ILE A 92 -4.38 -7.68 16.48
CA ILE A 92 -5.45 -7.27 15.56
C ILE A 92 -4.90 -6.31 14.50
N ALA A 93 -4.10 -5.33 14.90
CA ALA A 93 -3.48 -4.38 14.00
C ALA A 93 -2.52 -5.07 13.01
N ALA A 94 -1.75 -6.06 13.49
CA ALA A 94 -0.84 -6.86 12.67
C ALA A 94 -1.60 -7.71 11.65
N LYS A 95 -2.66 -8.43 12.08
CA LYS A 95 -3.51 -9.24 11.19
C LYS A 95 -4.09 -8.40 10.05
N ARG A 96 -4.53 -7.18 10.36
CA ARG A 96 -5.06 -6.24 9.37
C ARG A 96 -4.00 -5.74 8.39
N ALA A 97 -2.81 -5.40 8.89
CA ALA A 97 -1.70 -4.96 8.05
C ALA A 97 -1.25 -6.07 7.08
N ASP A 98 -1.22 -7.32 7.54
CA ASP A 98 -0.85 -8.48 6.73
C ASP A 98 -1.86 -8.75 5.61
N GLN A 99 -3.16 -8.64 5.90
CA GLN A 99 -4.22 -8.73 4.88
C GLN A 99 -4.06 -7.68 3.78
N ILE A 100 -3.84 -6.41 4.15
CA ILE A 100 -3.65 -5.32 3.20
C ILE A 100 -2.37 -5.55 2.36
N ALA A 101 -1.30 -6.02 3.00
CA ALA A 101 -0.05 -6.33 2.30
C ALA A 101 -0.22 -7.47 1.28
N GLY A 102 -0.99 -8.51 1.62
CA GLY A 102 -1.33 -9.59 0.71
C GLY A 102 -2.12 -9.13 -0.51
N ASP A 103 -3.18 -8.33 -0.29
CA ASP A 103 -3.99 -7.78 -1.37
C ASP A 103 -3.18 -6.85 -2.30
N LEU A 104 -2.28 -6.05 -1.71
CA LEU A 104 -1.41 -5.17 -2.46
C LEU A 104 -0.41 -5.97 -3.31
N ALA A 105 0.22 -7.01 -2.74
CA ALA A 105 1.15 -7.86 -3.47
C ALA A 105 0.50 -8.55 -4.67
N ALA A 106 -0.74 -9.02 -4.54
CA ALA A 106 -1.49 -9.61 -5.65
C ALA A 106 -1.77 -8.59 -6.77
N HIS A 107 -2.09 -7.34 -6.41
CA HIS A 107 -2.33 -6.28 -7.39
C HIS A 107 -1.04 -5.82 -8.07
N ASP A 108 0.05 -5.68 -7.32
CA ASP A 108 1.36 -5.31 -7.86
C ASP A 108 1.88 -6.38 -8.82
N PHE A 109 1.68 -7.66 -8.49
CA PHE A 109 2.02 -8.77 -9.39
C PHE A 109 1.27 -8.69 -10.73
N ALA A 110 -0.04 -8.42 -10.71
CA ALA A 110 -0.82 -8.26 -11.94
C ALA A 110 -0.36 -7.03 -12.76
N ALA A 111 -0.04 -5.91 -12.10
CA ALA A 111 0.46 -4.71 -12.77
C ALA A 111 1.86 -4.92 -13.38
N ASP A 112 2.69 -5.75 -12.76
CA ASP A 112 4.01 -6.11 -13.27
C ASP A 112 3.88 -6.95 -14.54
N GLN A 113 2.99 -7.95 -14.56
CA GLN A 113 2.69 -8.74 -15.78
C GLN A 113 2.19 -7.89 -16.94
N ASP A 114 1.23 -6.98 -16.70
CA ASP A 114 0.74 -6.03 -17.71
C ASP A 114 1.90 -5.18 -18.26
N SER A 115 2.83 -4.77 -17.40
CA SER A 115 4.00 -3.97 -17.79
C SER A 115 4.99 -4.77 -18.63
N GLU A 116 5.23 -6.04 -18.30
CA GLU A 116 6.08 -6.94 -19.10
C GLU A 116 5.52 -7.16 -20.51
N GLU A 117 4.20 -7.33 -20.64
CA GLU A 117 3.54 -7.49 -21.93
C GLU A 117 3.69 -6.23 -22.80
N LEU A 118 3.41 -5.05 -22.23
CA LEU A 118 3.58 -3.77 -22.92
C LEU A 118 5.03 -3.51 -23.35
N ILE A 119 6.00 -3.81 -22.48
CA ILE A 119 7.43 -3.69 -22.81
C ILE A 119 7.78 -4.61 -23.98
N THR A 120 7.24 -5.83 -24.00
CA THR A 120 7.48 -6.80 -25.07
C THR A 120 6.90 -6.33 -26.40
N GLU A 121 5.69 -5.76 -26.38
CA GLU A 121 5.04 -5.18 -27.55
C GLU A 121 5.85 -3.98 -28.10
N VAL A 122 6.23 -3.04 -27.23
CA VAL A 122 7.05 -1.89 -27.61
C VAL A 122 8.38 -2.35 -28.20
N ARG A 123 9.05 -3.34 -27.59
CA ARG A 123 10.28 -3.93 -28.13
C ARG A 123 10.07 -4.58 -29.49
N ALA A 124 8.93 -5.23 -29.73
CA ALA A 124 8.61 -5.82 -31.03
C ALA A 124 8.40 -4.74 -32.10
N LEU A 125 7.67 -3.67 -31.78
CA LEU A 125 7.47 -2.53 -32.67
C LEU A 125 8.80 -1.84 -33.02
N VAL A 126 9.64 -1.58 -32.02
CA VAL A 126 10.98 -0.98 -32.24
C VAL A 126 11.83 -1.86 -33.14
N ARG A 127 11.85 -3.19 -32.94
CA ARG A 127 12.55 -4.12 -33.84
C ARG A 127 12.01 -4.07 -35.27
N CYS A 128 10.71 -3.91 -35.43
CA CYS A 128 10.07 -3.82 -36.74
C CYS A 128 10.47 -2.53 -37.48
N ILE A 129 10.48 -1.39 -36.77
CA ILE A 129 10.95 -0.11 -37.31
C ILE A 129 12.43 -0.20 -37.71
N HIS A 130 13.29 -0.72 -36.84
CA HIS A 130 14.71 -0.86 -37.12
C HIS A 130 14.96 -1.69 -38.39
N ARG A 131 14.27 -2.82 -38.56
CA ARG A 131 14.32 -3.62 -39.80
C ARG A 131 13.88 -2.88 -41.05
N ARG A 132 12.88 -1.98 -40.94
CA ARG A 132 12.37 -1.20 -42.07
C ARG A 132 13.36 -0.12 -42.50
N VAL A 133 14.09 0.44 -41.54
CA VAL A 133 15.12 1.47 -41.77
C VAL A 133 16.41 0.85 -42.33
N ASP A 134 16.79 -0.34 -41.85
CA ASP A 134 17.96 -1.08 -42.35
C ASP A 134 17.69 -1.83 -43.66
N ALA A 135 16.48 -1.75 -44.21
CA ALA A 135 16.20 -2.32 -45.51
C ALA A 135 17.04 -1.58 -46.56
N PRO A 136 17.88 -2.28 -47.35
CA PRO A 136 18.67 -1.63 -48.39
C PRO A 136 17.73 -0.93 -49.37
N ASP A 137 18.11 0.28 -49.81
CA ASP A 137 17.37 1.01 -50.84
C ASP A 137 17.11 0.06 -52.02
N PRO A 138 15.87 0.03 -52.57
CA PRO A 138 15.62 -0.75 -53.77
C PRO A 138 16.57 -0.26 -54.87
N GLU A 139 17.44 -1.15 -55.35
CA GLU A 139 18.29 -0.89 -56.51
C GLU A 139 17.40 -0.35 -57.64
N PRO A 140 17.81 0.69 -58.37
CA PRO A 140 16.97 1.42 -59.34
C PRO A 140 16.45 0.56 -60.51
N GLU A 141 16.86 -0.71 -60.62
CA GLU A 141 16.43 -1.63 -61.68
C GLU A 141 15.05 -2.27 -61.44
N ASP A 142 14.52 -2.28 -60.21
CA ASP A 142 13.23 -2.94 -59.89
C ASP A 142 11.99 -2.07 -60.20
N PHE A 143 12.20 -0.81 -60.59
CA PHE A 143 11.16 0.13 -61.05
C PHE A 143 10.99 0.13 -62.58
N ALA A 144 11.10 -1.03 -63.23
CA ALA A 144 10.78 -1.14 -64.65
C ALA A 144 9.30 -0.78 -64.88
N PRO A 145 8.96 0.17 -65.78
CA PRO A 145 7.58 0.51 -66.05
C PRO A 145 6.89 -0.68 -66.70
N MET A 146 5.77 -1.13 -66.10
CA MET A 146 4.78 -2.03 -66.71
C MET A 146 4.03 -1.32 -67.85
N ALA A 147 4.77 -0.73 -68.80
CA ALA A 147 4.26 0.02 -69.94
C ALA A 147 4.77 -0.66 -71.22
N GLY A 148 4.03 -1.65 -71.71
CA GLY A 148 4.41 -2.31 -72.96
C GLY A 148 3.58 -3.53 -73.36
N LEU A 149 2.30 -3.61 -72.97
CA LEU A 149 1.38 -4.64 -73.47
C LEU A 149 0.38 -3.97 -74.44
N HIS A 150 0.87 -3.62 -75.63
CA HIS A 150 0.02 -3.31 -76.79
C HIS A 150 0.82 -3.44 -78.10
N ARG A 151 0.86 -4.66 -78.65
CA ARG A 151 0.69 -4.96 -80.08
C ARG A 151 0.53 -6.44 -80.32
#